data_AF-A0A957KWT0-F1
#
_entry.id   AF-A0A957KWT0-F1
#
_cell.length_a   1.000
_cell.length_b   1.000
_cell.length_c   1.000
_cell.angle_alpha   90.00
_cell.angle_beta   90.00
_cell.angle_gamma   90.00
#
_symmetry.space_group_name_H-M   'P 1'
#
loop_
_entity.id
_entity.type
_entity.pdbx_description
1 polymer ?
#
loop_
_entity_poly.entity_id
_entity_poly.type
_entity_poly.pdbx_seq_one_letter_code
_entity_poly.pdbx_strand_id
1 'polypeptide(L)'
;FQFVVNGVPIFAKGANWIPADSFPTRLTRDGLEALIQSSVAAHQNMLRVWGGGFYEDERFYDLCDEYGILVWQDFIFSCHIYPLNDPDFVANVR
;
A
#
# COMPACT_ATOMS: atom_id res chain seq x y z
N PHE A 1 7.17 -6.91 -18.28
CA PHE A 1 7.40 -6.61 -16.86
C PHE A 1 6.68 -7.68 -16.04
N GLN A 2 7.35 -8.30 -15.07
CA GLN A 2 6.76 -9.34 -14.21
C GLN A 2 7.40 -9.32 -12.82
N PHE A 3 6.72 -9.89 -11.83
CA PHE A 3 7.27 -10.13 -10.50
C PHE A 3 7.77 -11.57 -10.39
N VAL A 4 8.89 -11.76 -9.71
CA VAL A 4 9.49 -13.07 -9.42
C VAL A 4 9.80 -13.10 -7.93
N VAL A 5 9.19 -14.04 -7.20
CA VAL A 5 9.41 -14.21 -5.76
C VAL A 5 10.04 -15.58 -5.56
N ASN A 6 11.20 -15.62 -4.90
CA ASN A 6 11.97 -16.85 -4.66
C ASN A 6 12.24 -17.66 -5.95
N GLY A 7 12.52 -16.98 -7.07
CA GLY A 7 12.79 -17.61 -8.36
C GLY A 7 11.54 -18.09 -9.12
N VAL A 8 10.34 -17.92 -8.56
CA VAL A 8 9.08 -18.31 -9.20
C VAL A 8 8.37 -17.07 -9.75
N PRO A 9 8.09 -17.00 -11.07
CA PRO A 9 7.26 -15.96 -11.64
C PRO A 9 5.84 -16.00 -11.08
N ILE A 10 5.30 -14.84 -10.70
CA ILE A 10 3.93 -14.73 -10.18
C ILE A 10 3.10 -13.76 -11.03
N PHE A 11 1.82 -14.06 -11.16
CA PHE A 11 0.84 -13.13 -11.73
C PHE A 11 0.22 -12.32 -10.59
N ALA A 12 0.40 -10.99 -10.62
CA ALA A 12 -0.17 -10.08 -9.63
C ALA A 12 -1.69 -9.97 -9.83
N LYS A 13 -2.45 -10.50 -8.87
CA LYS A 13 -3.92 -10.39 -8.79
C LYS A 13 -4.23 -9.52 -7.60
N GLY A 14 -4.85 -8.38 -7.80
CA GLY A 14 -4.88 -7.39 -6.75
C GLY A 14 -5.82 -6.21 -6.98
N ALA A 15 -5.68 -5.24 -6.09
CA ALA A 15 -6.36 -3.96 -6.14
C ALA A 15 -5.42 -2.84 -5.65
N ASN A 16 -5.88 -1.61 -5.79
CA ASN A 16 -5.24 -0.45 -5.16
C ASN A 16 -5.87 -0.25 -3.79
N TRP A 17 -5.02 -0.17 -2.76
CA TRP A 17 -5.38 0.22 -1.42
C TRP A 17 -5.38 1.74 -1.30
N ILE A 18 -6.43 2.28 -0.70
CA ILE A 18 -6.61 3.69 -0.37
C ILE A 18 -6.89 3.81 1.13
N PRO A 19 -6.73 4.99 1.75
CA PRO A 19 -7.10 5.19 3.15
C PRO A 19 -8.51 4.69 3.45
N ALA A 20 -8.63 3.76 4.40
CA ALA A 20 -9.89 3.11 4.74
C ALA A 20 -10.90 4.05 5.45
N ASP A 21 -10.41 5.17 5.98
CA ASP A 21 -11.21 6.25 6.57
C ASP A 21 -10.52 7.60 6.32
N SER A 22 -11.30 8.69 6.32
CA SER A 22 -10.75 10.05 6.30
C SER A 22 -10.04 10.43 7.61
N PHE A 23 -10.36 9.74 8.71
CA PHE A 23 -9.74 9.87 10.02
C PHE A 23 -9.03 8.55 10.38
N PRO A 24 -7.73 8.41 10.09
CA PRO A 24 -6.99 7.14 10.25
C PRO A 24 -7.06 6.56 11.66
N THR A 25 -7.18 7.42 12.68
CA THR A 25 -7.30 7.03 14.09
C THR A 25 -8.56 6.23 14.43
N ARG A 26 -9.56 6.20 13.54
CA ARG A 26 -10.78 5.41 13.72
C ARG A 26 -10.62 3.97 13.27
N LEU A 27 -9.61 3.67 12.47
CA LEU A 27 -9.39 2.34 11.94
C LEU A 27 -8.79 1.43 13.02
N THR A 28 -9.63 0.49 13.49
CA THR A 28 -9.21 -0.54 14.45
C THR A 28 -8.40 -1.63 13.75
N ARG A 29 -7.60 -2.38 14.52
CA ARG A 29 -6.87 -3.54 13.98
C ARG A 29 -7.83 -4.56 13.38
N ASP A 30 -8.94 -4.87 14.05
CA ASP A 30 -9.93 -5.84 13.56
C ASP A 30 -10.59 -5.39 12.26
N GLY A 31 -10.86 -4.09 12.11
CA GLY A 31 -11.41 -3.52 10.88
C GLY A 31 -10.41 -3.61 9.72
N LEU A 32 -9.14 -3.31 10.00
CA LEU A 32 -8.05 -3.46 9.03
C LEU A 32 -7.85 -4.92 8.62
N GLU A 33 -7.82 -5.84 9.57
CA GLU A 33 -7.69 -7.27 9.34
C GLU A 33 -8.85 -7.83 8.52
N ALA A 34 -10.09 -7.41 8.79
CA ALA A 34 -11.25 -7.81 7.99
C ALA A 34 -11.13 -7.39 6.51
N LEU A 35 -10.54 -6.22 6.24
CA LEU A 35 -10.29 -5.76 4.87
C LEU A 35 -9.20 -6.61 4.18
N ILE A 36 -8.10 -6.92 4.88
CA ILE A 36 -7.04 -7.80 4.35
C ILE A 36 -7.59 -9.22 4.11
N GLN A 37 -8.35 -9.77 5.05
CA GLN A 37 -9.00 -11.09 4.89
C GLN A 37 -9.97 -11.10 3.71
N SER A 38 -10.66 -9.99 3.43
CA SER A 38 -11.53 -9.86 2.25
C SER A 38 -10.72 -9.94 0.96
N SER A 39 -9.52 -9.35 0.90
CA SER A 39 -8.60 -9.50 -0.22
C SER A 39 -8.15 -10.95 -0.42
N VAL A 40 -7.81 -11.65 0.67
CA VAL A 40 -7.46 -13.08 0.64
C VAL A 40 -8.63 -13.93 0.13
N ALA A 41 -9.83 -13.69 0.65
CA ALA A 41 -11.05 -14.39 0.23
C ALA A 41 -11.38 -14.15 -1.25
N ALA A 42 -11.00 -12.99 -1.79
CA ALA A 42 -11.09 -12.66 -3.22
C ALA A 42 -9.93 -13.23 -4.06
N HIS A 43 -9.06 -14.06 -3.48
CA HIS A 43 -7.88 -14.66 -4.13
C HIS A 43 -6.88 -13.65 -4.71
N GLN A 44 -6.78 -12.48 -4.08
CA GLN A 44 -5.74 -11.49 -4.34
C GLN A 44 -4.42 -11.94 -3.71
N ASN A 45 -3.30 -11.55 -4.31
CA ASN A 45 -1.94 -11.81 -3.81
C ASN A 45 -1.08 -10.55 -3.77
N MET A 46 -1.62 -9.39 -4.17
CA MET A 46 -0.91 -8.12 -4.15
C MET A 46 -1.87 -6.97 -3.93
N LEU A 47 -1.47 -5.99 -3.10
CA LEU A 47 -2.14 -4.69 -2.96
C LEU A 47 -1.16 -3.57 -3.29
N ARG A 48 -1.61 -2.57 -4.04
CA ARG A 48 -0.84 -1.34 -4.25
C ARG A 48 -1.27 -0.27 -3.26
N VAL A 49 -0.39 0.14 -2.35
CA VAL A 49 -0.62 1.32 -1.50
C VAL A 49 -0.47 2.55 -2.39
N TRP A 50 -1.59 3.18 -2.72
CA TRP A 50 -1.64 4.28 -3.68
C TRP A 50 -1.02 5.56 -3.13
N GLY A 51 -0.15 6.20 -3.93
CA GLY A 51 0.60 7.40 -3.53
C GLY A 51 -0.19 8.68 -3.26
N GLY A 52 -1.52 8.67 -3.34
CA GLY A 52 -2.35 9.81 -2.89
C GLY A 52 -2.96 9.62 -1.51
N GLY A 53 -2.70 8.47 -0.87
CA GLY A 53 -3.01 8.24 0.54
C GLY A 53 -1.88 8.67 1.45
N PHE A 54 -1.49 7.79 2.37
CA PHE A 54 -0.34 7.92 3.24
C PHE A 54 0.39 6.58 3.33
N TYR A 55 1.60 6.58 3.91
CA TYR A 55 2.24 5.33 4.31
C TYR A 55 1.39 4.72 5.43
N GLU A 56 0.95 3.48 5.22
CA GLU A 56 0.02 2.84 6.15
C GLU A 56 0.66 2.59 7.53
N ASP A 57 -0.19 2.23 8.49
CA ASP A 57 0.26 1.81 9.81
C ASP A 57 1.00 0.46 9.74
N GLU A 58 1.97 0.21 10.62
CA GLU A 58 2.70 -1.08 10.73
C GLU A 58 1.74 -2.29 10.78
N ARG A 59 0.58 -2.13 11.43
CA ARG A 59 -0.47 -3.18 11.48
C ARG A 59 -0.90 -3.65 10.08
N PHE A 60 -0.95 -2.76 9.09
CA PHE A 60 -1.31 -3.13 7.71
C PHE A 60 -0.24 -4.01 7.09
N TYR A 61 1.03 -3.64 7.25
CA TYR A 61 2.16 -4.37 6.70
C TYR A 61 2.32 -5.73 7.40
N ASP A 62 2.21 -5.79 8.72
CA ASP A 62 2.21 -7.02 9.51
C ASP A 62 1.10 -7.99 9.05
N LEU A 63 -0.11 -7.47 8.82
CA LEU A 63 -1.22 -8.28 8.31
C LEU A 63 -0.96 -8.75 6.88
N CYS A 64 -0.37 -7.92 6.01
CA CYS A 64 0.01 -8.34 4.67
C CYS A 64 1.05 -9.47 4.70
N ASP A 65 2.02 -9.40 5.61
CA ASP A 65 3.02 -10.45 5.82
C ASP A 65 2.38 -11.74 6.35
N GLU A 66 1.50 -11.65 7.35
CA GLU A 66 0.79 -12.78 7.94
C GLU A 66 -0.10 -13.52 6.93
N TYR A 67 -0.82 -12.76 6.10
CA TYR A 67 -1.77 -13.29 5.13
C TYR A 67 -1.17 -13.56 3.73
N GLY A 68 0.11 -13.26 3.53
CA GLY A 68 0.81 -13.51 2.27
C GLY A 68 0.39 -12.60 1.11
N ILE A 69 0.07 -11.34 1.40
CA ILE A 69 -0.25 -10.30 0.43
C ILE A 69 1.00 -9.47 0.14
N LEU A 70 1.44 -9.46 -1.11
CA LEU A 70 2.55 -8.60 -1.53
C LEU A 70 2.11 -7.13 -1.56
N VAL A 71 3.01 -6.23 -1.19
CA VAL A 71 2.74 -4.78 -1.24
C VAL A 71 3.54 -4.14 -2.38
N TRP A 72 2.83 -3.48 -3.29
CA TRP A 72 3.42 -2.46 -4.15
C TRP A 72 3.28 -1.11 -3.44
N GLN A 73 4.37 -0.59 -2.90
CA GLN A 73 4.39 0.69 -2.20
C GLN A 73 4.75 1.84 -3.15
N ASP A 74 3.86 2.81 -3.30
CA ASP A 74 4.22 4.10 -3.89
C ASP A 74 4.84 5.01 -2.81
N PHE A 75 5.65 5.97 -3.23
CA PHE A 75 5.87 7.20 -2.44
C PHE A 75 4.61 8.09 -2.53
N ILE A 76 4.38 8.95 -1.53
CA ILE A 76 3.15 9.77 -1.43
C ILE A 76 3.19 10.99 -2.36
N PHE A 77 3.25 10.71 -3.66
CA PHE A 77 3.16 11.63 -4.76
C PHE A 77 2.18 11.07 -5.79
N SER A 78 1.12 11.82 -6.12
CA SER A 78 0.07 11.33 -7.02
C SER A 78 -0.54 12.43 -7.88
N CYS A 79 -0.69 12.15 -9.18
CA CYS A 79 -1.51 12.93 -10.11
C CYS A 79 -1.26 14.45 -10.14
N HIS A 80 -0.05 14.89 -9.76
CA HIS A 80 0.31 16.30 -9.74
C HIS A 80 1.80 16.49 -10.07
N ILE A 81 2.15 17.69 -10.53
CA ILE A 81 3.55 18.12 -10.71
C ILE A 81 4.01 18.77 -9.40
N TYR A 82 5.09 18.28 -8.81
CA TYR A 82 5.61 18.78 -7.55
C TYR A 82 6.71 19.85 -7.76
N PRO A 83 6.90 20.81 -6.84
CA PRO A 83 7.86 21.91 -6.99
C PRO A 83 9.31 21.44 -6.77
N LEU A 84 9.84 20.63 -7.70
CA LEU A 84 11.20 20.08 -7.63
C LEU A 84 12.31 21.12 -7.86
N ASN A 85 11.94 22.35 -8.21
CA ASN A 85 12.84 23.50 -8.33
C ASN A 85 13.01 24.28 -7.01
N ASP A 86 12.23 23.96 -5.97
CA ASP A 86 12.34 24.54 -4.64
C ASP A 86 13.27 23.69 -3.76
N PRO A 87 14.45 24.19 -3.35
CA PRO A 87 15.38 23.44 -2.52
C PRO A 87 14.81 23.02 -1.17
N ASP A 88 13.92 23.81 -0.57
CA ASP A 88 13.34 23.51 0.75
C ASP A 88 12.33 22.37 0.63
N PHE A 89 11.53 22.36 -0.44
CA PHE A 89 10.66 21.23 -0.77
C PHE A 89 11.47 19.95 -0.98
N VAL A 90 12.52 20.01 -1.80
CA VAL A 90 13.39 18.86 -2.08
C VAL A 90 14.09 18.36 -0.81
N ALA A 91 14.50 19.25 0.10
CA ALA A 91 15.09 18.87 1.37
C ALA A 91 14.12 18.12 2.28
N ASN A 92 12.83 18.47 2.26
CA ASN A 92 11.78 17.80 3.05
C ASN A 92 11.37 16.42 2.49
N VAL A 93 11.65 16.14 1.21
CA VAL A 93 11.35 14.84 0.57
C VAL A 93 12.45 13.79 0.80
N ARG A 94 13.67 14.23 1.14
CA ARG A 94 14.82 13.36 1.42
C ARG A 94 14.67 12.59 2.72
#